data_AF-A0A7C1UAU9-F1
#
_entry.id   AF-A0A7C1UAU9-F1
#
_cell.length_a   1.000
_cell.length_b   1.000
_cell.length_c   1.000
_cell.angle_alpha   90.00
_cell.angle_beta   90.00
_cell.angle_gamma   90.00
#
_symmetry.space_group_name_H-M   'P 1'
#
loop_
_entity.id
_entity.type
_entity.pdbx_description
1 polymer ?
#
loop_
_entity_poly.entity_id
_entity_poly.type
_entity_poly.pdbx_seq_one_letter_code
_entity_poly.pdbx_strand_id
1 'polypeptide(L)'
;MKTIRAIFYSVLNVIKQMRWSVRIMLLVVIVIFFSGGAIVITGQPGFCNSCHIMNSYYESWENSSHSKVNCLDCHLQPGFKGYVKGKINGLAQAVTCIVGRVGTKPNAVVEDDSCMRPECHSTEELESKELVYRGMKFTHRVHVENVVDGIKISCGLCHSYVEGT
;
A
#
# COMPACT_ATOMS: atom_id res chain seq x y z
N MET A 1 -26.06 25.26 26.56
CA MET A 1 -26.71 23.94 26.73
C MET A 1 -28.13 23.84 26.15
N LYS A 2 -29.06 24.77 26.44
CA LYS A 2 -30.45 24.72 25.93
C LYS A 2 -30.56 24.80 24.40
N THR A 3 -29.74 25.63 23.77
CA THR A 3 -29.64 25.80 22.30
C THR A 3 -29.16 24.53 21.58
N ILE A 4 -28.15 23.86 22.13
CA ILE A 4 -27.63 22.59 21.58
C ILE A 4 -28.70 21.50 21.62
N ARG A 5 -29.45 21.39 22.73
CA ARG A 5 -30.58 20.46 22.83
C ARG A 5 -31.67 20.77 21.81
N ALA A 6 -32.03 22.03 21.61
CA ALA A 6 -33.05 22.43 20.65
C ALA A 6 -32.66 22.07 19.21
N ILE A 7 -31.40 22.29 18.83
CA ILE A 7 -30.86 21.90 17.52
C ILE A 7 -30.90 20.38 17.36
N PHE A 8 -30.46 19.63 18.38
CA PHE A 8 -30.47 18.17 18.36
C PHE A 8 -31.87 17.59 18.17
N TYR A 9 -32.87 18.11 18.90
CA TYR A 9 -34.26 17.67 18.74
C TYR A 9 -34.85 18.07 17.38
N SER A 10 -34.51 19.26 16.87
CA SER A 10 -34.94 19.70 15.53
C SER A 10 -34.42 18.78 14.43
N VAL A 11 -33.12 18.43 14.47
CA VAL A 11 -32.49 17.50 13.53
C VAL A 11 -33.11 16.11 13.62
N LEU A 12 -33.32 15.58 14.84
CA LEU A 12 -33.98 14.29 15.05
C LEU A 12 -35.39 14.26 14.47
N ASN A 13 -36.15 15.36 14.62
CA ASN A 13 -37.52 15.42 14.12
C ASN A 13 -37.56 15.48 12.60
N VAL A 14 -36.66 16.24 11.98
CA VAL A 14 -36.47 16.25 10.52
C VAL A 14 -36.13 14.85 10.01
N ILE A 15 -35.15 14.17 10.61
CA ILE A 15 -34.78 12.79 10.24
C ILE A 15 -35.98 11.84 10.39
N LYS A 16 -36.77 11.96 11.47
CA LYS A 16 -37.99 11.16 11.69
C LYS A 16 -39.11 11.44 10.69
N GLN A 17 -39.15 12.62 10.08
CA GLN A 17 -40.12 12.98 9.05
C GLN A 17 -39.67 12.59 7.64
N MET A 18 -38.38 12.29 7.44
CA MET A 18 -37.88 11.83 6.14
C MET A 18 -38.42 10.44 5.80
N ARG A 19 -38.76 10.25 4.52
CA ARG A 19 -39.11 8.94 3.95
C ARG A 19 -37.92 7.99 4.15
N TRP A 20 -38.22 6.72 4.43
CA TRP A 20 -37.18 5.71 4.72
C TRP A 20 -36.14 5.57 3.60
N SER A 21 -36.55 5.73 2.34
CA SER A 21 -35.65 5.76 1.18
C SER A 21 -34.60 6.88 1.25
N VAL A 22 -34.97 8.07 1.73
CA VAL A 22 -34.04 9.20 1.85
C VAL A 22 -33.06 8.97 3.01
N ARG A 23 -33.50 8.30 4.08
CA ARG A 23 -32.60 7.89 5.18
C ARG A 23 -31.56 6.88 4.70
N ILE A 24 -31.99 5.86 3.94
CA ILE A 24 -31.08 4.88 3.35
C ILE A 24 -30.08 5.56 2.42
N MET A 25 -30.55 6.44 1.53
CA MET A 25 -29.67 7.18 0.63
C MET A 25 -28.62 7.99 1.39
N LEU A 26 -29.03 8.74 2.42
CA LEU A 26 -28.10 9.51 3.25
C LEU A 26 -27.08 8.62 3.94
N LEU A 27 -27.50 7.48 4.50
CA LEU A 27 -26.59 6.53 5.12
C LEU A 27 -25.58 5.98 4.12
N VAL A 28 -26.01 5.63 2.90
CA VAL A 28 -25.13 5.15 1.84
C VAL A 28 -24.10 6.21 1.46
N VAL A 29 -24.52 7.47 1.26
CA VAL A 29 -23.62 8.58 0.93
C VAL A 29 -22.59 8.80 2.03
N ILE A 30 -23.03 8.78 3.28
CA ILE A 30 -22.15 8.91 4.45
C ILE A 30 -21.12 7.76 4.46
N VAL A 31 -21.57 6.51 4.33
CA VAL A 31 -20.68 5.34 4.32
C VAL A 31 -19.65 5.46 3.20
N ILE A 32 -20.06 5.77 1.97
CA ILE A 32 -19.15 5.93 0.83
C ILE A 32 -18.11 7.02 1.10
N PHE A 33 -18.54 8.18 1.62
CA PHE A 33 -17.65 9.29 1.91
C PHE A 33 -16.58 8.91 2.95
N PHE A 34 -17.00 8.34 4.08
CA PHE A 34 -16.07 7.94 5.13
C PHE A 34 -15.17 6.77 4.72
N SER A 35 -15.70 5.78 3.98
CA SER A 35 -14.90 4.67 3.45
C SER A 35 -13.84 5.16 2.47
N GLY A 36 -14.18 6.10 1.58
CA GLY A 36 -13.21 6.72 0.67
C GLY A 36 -12.07 7.41 1.42
N GLY A 37 -12.40 8.22 2.44
CA GLY A 37 -11.39 8.87 3.29
C GLY A 37 -10.50 7.86 4.02
N ALA A 38 -11.08 6.82 4.60
CA ALA A 38 -10.33 5.75 5.28
C ALA A 38 -9.37 5.03 4.32
N ILE A 39 -9.78 4.75 3.09
CA ILE A 39 -8.93 4.10 2.08
C ILE A 39 -7.70 4.94 1.74
N VAL A 40 -7.86 6.26 1.62
CA VAL A 40 -6.77 7.20 1.31
C VAL A 40 -5.80 7.31 2.49
N ILE A 41 -6.32 7.49 3.70
CA ILE A 41 -5.51 7.64 4.93
C ILE A 41 -4.72 6.37 5.21
N THR A 42 -5.37 5.20 5.15
CA THR A 42 -4.73 3.89 5.38
C THR A 42 -3.75 3.49 4.28
N GLY A 43 -3.65 4.29 3.21
CA GLY A 43 -2.66 4.11 2.16
C GLY A 43 -1.50 5.08 2.20
N GLN A 44 -1.40 5.93 3.22
CA GLN A 44 -0.26 6.84 3.35
C GLN A 44 0.90 6.18 4.10
N PRO A 45 2.17 6.49 3.76
CA PRO A 45 3.34 6.02 4.51
C PRO A 45 3.25 6.33 6.01
N GLY A 46 2.70 7.49 6.38
CA GLY A 46 2.50 7.87 7.78
C GLY A 46 1.54 6.96 8.55
N PHE A 47 0.55 6.35 7.88
CA PHE A 47 -0.30 5.33 8.52
C PHE A 47 0.51 4.05 8.78
N CYS A 48 1.37 3.64 7.86
CA CYS A 48 2.25 2.49 8.07
C CYS A 48 3.17 2.71 9.28
N ASN A 49 3.71 3.92 9.44
CA ASN A 49 4.54 4.30 10.59
C ASN A 49 3.78 4.44 11.93
N SER A 50 2.45 4.31 11.93
CA SER A 50 1.66 4.43 13.17
C SER A 50 1.79 3.19 14.08
N CYS A 51 2.28 2.08 13.54
CA CYS A 51 2.49 0.83 14.26
C CYS A 51 3.98 0.63 14.52
N HIS A 52 4.38 0.44 15.79
CA HIS A 52 5.80 0.34 16.19
C HIS A 52 6.61 -0.70 15.38
N ILE A 53 5.97 -1.78 14.96
CA ILE A 53 6.59 -2.88 14.19
C ILE A 53 7.03 -2.44 12.79
N MET A 54 6.50 -1.31 12.29
CA MET A 54 6.81 -0.76 10.98
C MET A 54 7.87 0.33 11.03
N ASN A 55 8.21 0.87 12.20
CA ASN A 55 9.08 2.06 12.31
C ASN A 55 10.43 1.87 11.61
N SER A 56 11.10 0.72 11.83
CA SER A 56 12.40 0.44 11.18
C SER A 56 12.30 0.31 9.66
N TYR A 57 11.17 -0.20 9.16
CA TYR A 57 10.92 -0.33 7.72
C TYR A 57 10.59 1.04 7.11
N TYR A 58 9.84 1.87 7.82
CA TYR A 58 9.57 3.25 7.42
C TYR A 58 10.86 4.06 7.36
N GLU A 59 11.72 3.96 8.38
CA GLU A 59 13.02 4.64 8.41
C GLU A 59 13.94 4.18 7.27
N SER A 60 13.95 2.87 6.96
CA SER A 60 14.67 2.35 5.79
C SER A 60 14.13 2.94 4.49
N TRP A 61 12.80 3.02 4.33
CA TRP A 61 12.17 3.62 3.16
C TRP A 61 12.46 5.12 3.05
N GLU A 62 12.42 5.85 4.16
CA GLU A 62 12.67 7.30 4.22
C GLU A 62 14.11 7.64 3.83
N ASN A 63 15.07 6.78 4.17
CA ASN A 63 16.48 6.93 3.77
C ASN A 63 16.80 6.35 2.38
N SER A 64 15.81 5.71 1.72
CA SER A 64 16.03 5.04 0.45
C SER A 64 15.92 5.97 -0.76
N SER A 65 16.37 5.47 -1.91
CA SER A 65 16.10 6.10 -3.22
C SER A 65 14.60 6.19 -3.56
N HIS A 66 13.75 5.45 -2.85
CA HIS A 66 12.29 5.39 -3.05
C HIS A 66 11.49 6.16 -1.98
N SER A 67 12.11 7.02 -1.19
CA SER A 67 11.48 7.82 -0.12
C SER A 67 10.33 8.74 -0.56
N LYS A 68 10.14 8.91 -1.87
CA LYS A 68 9.03 9.68 -2.46
C LYS A 68 7.97 8.81 -3.15
N VAL A 69 8.16 7.50 -3.19
CA VAL A 69 7.23 6.52 -3.74
C VAL A 69 6.34 6.00 -2.61
N ASN A 70 5.03 5.89 -2.84
CA ASN A 70 4.12 5.43 -1.80
C ASN A 70 4.40 3.96 -1.47
N CYS A 71 4.37 3.58 -0.18
CA CYS A 71 4.58 2.21 0.26
C CYS A 71 3.71 1.19 -0.50
N LEU A 72 2.46 1.57 -0.81
CA LEU A 72 1.51 0.70 -1.50
C LEU A 72 1.82 0.51 -2.99
N ASP A 73 2.60 1.38 -3.62
CA ASP A 73 2.99 1.21 -5.03
C ASP A 73 3.91 -0.02 -5.19
N CYS A 74 4.74 -0.28 -4.17
CA CYS A 74 5.55 -1.50 -4.09
C CYS A 74 4.77 -2.68 -3.48
N HIS A 75 4.07 -2.45 -2.36
CA HIS A 75 3.47 -3.53 -1.56
C HIS A 75 2.12 -4.04 -2.07
N LEU A 76 1.45 -3.34 -2.98
CA LEU A 76 0.27 -3.84 -3.68
C LEU A 76 0.67 -4.26 -5.08
N GLN A 77 0.31 -5.49 -5.46
CA GLN A 77 0.44 -5.91 -6.85
C GLN A 77 -0.39 -4.96 -7.75
N PRO A 78 0.13 -4.58 -8.93
CA PRO A 78 -0.60 -3.74 -9.86
C PRO A 78 -1.99 -4.28 -10.21
N GLY A 79 -2.90 -3.36 -10.53
CA GLY A 79 -4.26 -3.68 -10.94
C GLY A 79 -5.27 -3.85 -9.78
N PHE A 80 -6.54 -3.93 -10.16
CA PHE A 80 -7.66 -3.87 -9.22
C PHE A 80 -7.68 -5.04 -8.22
N LYS A 81 -7.38 -6.25 -8.68
CA LYS A 81 -7.37 -7.44 -7.82
C LYS A 81 -6.27 -7.37 -6.76
N GLY A 82 -5.06 -6.94 -7.16
CA GLY A 82 -3.93 -6.75 -6.25
C GLY A 82 -4.25 -5.69 -5.20
N TYR A 83 -4.86 -4.58 -5.62
CA TYR A 83 -5.30 -3.53 -4.72
C TYR A 83 -6.29 -4.02 -3.66
N VAL A 84 -7.36 -4.71 -4.06
CA VAL A 84 -8.38 -5.23 -3.14
C VAL A 84 -7.78 -6.27 -2.19
N LYS A 85 -6.99 -7.21 -2.71
CA LYS A 85 -6.34 -8.26 -1.90
C LYS A 85 -5.42 -7.64 -0.85
N GLY A 86 -4.58 -6.70 -1.23
CA GLY A 86 -3.66 -6.07 -0.28
C GLY A 86 -4.36 -5.16 0.71
N LYS A 87 -5.48 -4.51 0.37
CA LYS A 87 -6.31 -3.80 1.36
C LYS A 87 -6.94 -4.74 2.38
N ILE A 88 -7.40 -5.92 1.97
CA ILE A 88 -7.91 -6.95 2.90
C ILE A 88 -6.80 -7.44 3.84
N ASN A 89 -5.61 -7.73 3.29
CA ASN A 89 -4.45 -8.15 4.09
C ASN A 89 -3.98 -7.06 5.05
N GLY A 90 -3.91 -5.81 4.59
CA GLY A 90 -3.55 -4.66 5.40
C GLY A 90 -4.55 -4.41 6.54
N LEU A 91 -5.85 -4.62 6.29
CA LEU A 91 -6.86 -4.57 7.35
C LEU A 91 -6.63 -5.68 8.39
N ALA A 92 -6.35 -6.91 7.97
CA ALA A 92 -6.05 -8.01 8.89
C ALA A 92 -4.80 -7.73 9.73
N GLN A 93 -3.76 -7.14 9.12
CA GLN A 93 -2.56 -6.70 9.82
C GLN A 93 -2.87 -5.57 10.81
N ALA A 94 -3.64 -4.55 10.42
CA ALA A 94 -4.03 -3.45 11.30
C ALA A 94 -4.82 -3.94 12.51
N VAL A 95 -5.78 -4.86 12.32
CA VAL A 95 -6.51 -5.50 13.42
C VAL A 95 -5.53 -6.23 14.35
N THR A 96 -4.59 -6.98 13.78
CA THR A 96 -3.58 -7.73 14.54
C THR A 96 -2.67 -6.80 15.36
N CYS A 97 -2.27 -5.65 14.80
CA CYS A 97 -1.57 -4.56 15.49
C CYS A 97 -2.39 -4.00 16.66
N ILE A 98 -3.65 -3.68 16.43
CA ILE A 98 -4.54 -3.08 17.45
C ILE A 98 -4.76 -4.05 18.62
N VAL A 99 -4.97 -5.34 18.35
CA VAL A 99 -5.22 -6.34 19.42
C VAL A 99 -3.93 -6.90 20.03
N GLY A 100 -2.75 -6.40 19.65
CA GLY A 100 -1.46 -6.80 20.22
C GLY A 100 -1.01 -8.21 19.84
N ARG A 101 -1.50 -8.77 18.74
CA ARG A 101 -1.14 -10.13 18.25
C ARG A 101 -0.11 -10.09 17.12
N VAL A 102 0.71 -9.05 17.06
CA VAL A 102 1.71 -8.91 16.00
C VAL A 102 2.83 -9.93 16.16
N GLY A 103 3.21 -10.56 15.05
CA GLY A 103 4.43 -11.36 15.00
C GLY A 103 5.67 -10.49 15.19
N THR A 104 6.84 -11.11 15.32
CA THR A 104 8.11 -10.39 15.51
C THR A 104 8.78 -9.98 14.19
N LYS A 105 8.33 -10.53 13.06
CA LYS A 105 8.91 -10.29 11.74
C LYS A 105 7.81 -10.16 10.69
N PRO A 106 7.35 -8.95 10.38
CA PRO A 106 6.41 -8.75 9.28
C PRO A 106 7.10 -9.15 7.97
N ASN A 107 6.41 -9.93 7.17
CA ASN A 107 6.86 -10.32 5.84
C ASN A 107 6.07 -9.50 4.82
N ALA A 108 6.79 -8.81 3.96
CA ALA A 108 6.21 -8.17 2.79
C ALA A 108 6.98 -8.65 1.55
N VAL A 109 6.30 -9.45 0.73
CA VAL A 109 6.81 -9.83 -0.59
C VAL A 109 6.44 -8.72 -1.55
N VAL A 110 7.46 -8.14 -2.21
CA VAL A 110 7.28 -7.21 -3.31
C VAL A 110 7.44 -8.00 -4.59
N GLU A 111 6.38 -8.05 -5.39
CA GLU A 111 6.41 -8.70 -6.70
C GLU A 111 7.13 -7.80 -7.72
N ASP A 112 7.85 -8.40 -8.66
CA ASP A 112 8.62 -7.65 -9.68
C ASP A 112 7.71 -6.76 -10.55
N ASP A 113 6.45 -7.17 -10.75
CA ASP A 113 5.42 -6.36 -11.43
C ASP A 113 5.27 -4.97 -10.80
N SER A 114 5.48 -4.84 -9.47
CA SER A 114 5.40 -3.56 -8.78
C SER A 114 6.57 -2.64 -9.14
N CYS A 115 7.74 -3.21 -9.43
CA CYS A 115 8.91 -2.46 -9.92
C CYS A 115 8.72 -2.04 -11.38
N MET A 116 8.13 -2.92 -12.19
CA MET A 116 7.95 -2.75 -13.64
C MET A 116 6.67 -1.99 -14.03
N ARG A 117 6.10 -1.20 -13.10
CA ARG A 117 4.97 -0.33 -13.41
C ARG A 117 5.36 0.68 -14.51
N PRO A 118 4.42 1.10 -15.37
CA PRO A 118 4.71 2.06 -16.45
C PRO A 118 5.36 3.37 -15.96
N GLU A 119 5.01 3.80 -14.76
CA GLU A 119 5.53 5.00 -14.10
C GLU A 119 6.85 4.80 -13.32
N CYS A 120 7.37 3.57 -13.24
CA CYS A 120 8.56 3.20 -12.48
C CYS A 120 9.69 2.74 -13.39
N HIS A 121 9.92 1.43 -13.51
CA HIS A 121 10.98 0.86 -14.35
C HIS A 121 10.41 0.23 -15.61
N SER A 122 10.67 0.83 -16.77
CA SER A 122 10.28 0.22 -18.05
C SER A 122 11.13 -1.03 -18.33
N THR A 123 10.47 -2.18 -18.53
CA THR A 123 11.14 -3.44 -18.89
C THR A 123 11.96 -3.28 -20.17
N GLU A 124 11.44 -2.57 -21.17
CA GLU A 124 12.14 -2.31 -22.43
C GLU A 124 13.45 -1.53 -22.22
N GLU A 125 13.42 -0.51 -21.35
CA GLU A 125 14.60 0.27 -21.01
C GLU A 125 15.62 -0.55 -20.22
N LEU A 126 15.15 -1.41 -19.31
CA LEU A 126 16.02 -2.27 -18.51
C LEU A 126 16.74 -3.31 -19.38
N GLU A 127 16.00 -3.98 -20.28
CA GLU A 127 16.52 -5.05 -21.13
C GLU A 127 17.51 -4.56 -22.19
N SER A 128 17.37 -3.31 -22.64
CA SER A 128 18.25 -2.70 -23.64
C SER A 128 19.60 -2.23 -23.09
N LYS A 129 19.74 -2.11 -21.76
CA LYS A 129 20.98 -1.64 -21.13
C LYS A 129 21.95 -2.77 -20.81
N GLU A 130 23.20 -2.59 -21.22
CA GLU A 130 24.35 -3.35 -20.72
C GLU A 130 25.07 -2.53 -19.64
N LEU A 131 25.24 -3.13 -18.46
CA LEU A 131 25.85 -2.52 -17.29
C LEU A 131 27.17 -3.21 -16.96
N VAL A 132 28.06 -2.52 -16.27
CA VAL A 132 29.27 -3.11 -15.69
C VAL A 132 29.20 -2.96 -14.18
N TYR A 133 28.91 -4.06 -13.49
CA TYR A 133 28.87 -4.10 -12.03
C TYR A 133 30.16 -4.75 -11.51
N ARG A 134 30.99 -3.99 -10.78
CA ARG A 134 32.28 -4.46 -10.22
C ARG A 134 33.18 -5.16 -11.25
N GLY A 135 33.22 -4.66 -12.49
CA GLY A 135 34.02 -5.21 -13.58
C GLY A 135 33.39 -6.40 -14.31
N MET A 136 32.20 -6.87 -13.89
CA MET A 136 31.43 -7.90 -14.58
C MET A 136 30.38 -7.26 -15.48
N LYS A 137 30.30 -7.72 -16.73
CA LYS A 137 29.21 -7.33 -17.64
C LYS A 137 27.90 -7.93 -17.14
N PHE A 138 26.88 -7.11 -17.03
CA PHE A 138 25.56 -7.46 -16.54
C PHE A 138 24.49 -6.90 -17.46
N THR A 139 23.39 -7.63 -17.64
CA THR A 139 22.22 -7.15 -18.38
C THR A 139 20.96 -7.71 -17.74
N HIS A 140 19.90 -6.91 -17.68
CA HIS A 140 18.61 -7.34 -17.14
C HIS A 140 17.90 -8.35 -18.07
N ARG A 141 18.21 -8.34 -19.37
CA ARG A 141 17.56 -9.18 -20.40
C ARG A 141 17.57 -10.67 -20.12
N VAL A 142 18.59 -11.17 -19.40
CA VAL A 142 18.72 -12.60 -19.08
C VAL A 142 18.28 -12.94 -17.64
N HIS A 143 17.86 -11.93 -16.86
CA HIS A 143 17.51 -12.06 -15.45
C HIS A 143 16.04 -11.72 -15.18
N VAL A 144 15.47 -10.72 -15.86
CA VAL A 144 14.06 -10.34 -15.71
C VAL A 144 13.18 -11.46 -16.25
N GLU A 145 12.22 -11.91 -15.44
CA GLU A 145 11.28 -13.02 -15.74
C GLU A 145 11.93 -14.37 -16.08
N ASN A 146 13.25 -14.50 -15.90
CA ASN A 146 14.01 -15.69 -16.24
C ASN A 146 14.37 -16.52 -15.01
N VAL A 147 14.64 -17.80 -15.25
CA VAL A 147 15.14 -18.74 -14.24
C VAL A 147 16.59 -19.05 -14.56
N VAL A 148 17.48 -18.77 -13.62
CA VAL A 148 18.92 -19.07 -13.73
C VAL A 148 19.24 -20.16 -12.70
N ASP A 149 19.79 -21.28 -13.16
CA ASP A 149 20.14 -22.43 -12.32
C ASP A 149 19.00 -22.94 -11.41
N GLY A 150 17.76 -22.89 -11.93
CA GLY A 150 16.55 -23.32 -11.20
C GLY A 150 16.00 -22.28 -10.22
N ILE A 151 16.59 -21.09 -10.14
CA ILE A 151 16.15 -19.99 -9.27
C ILE A 151 15.50 -18.91 -10.12
N LYS A 152 14.23 -18.56 -9.82
CA LYS A 152 13.59 -17.38 -10.40
C LYS A 152 14.28 -16.15 -9.84
N ILE A 153 14.90 -15.35 -10.71
CA ILE A 153 15.57 -14.13 -10.31
C ILE A 153 14.52 -13.02 -10.18
N SER A 154 14.49 -12.35 -9.02
CA SER A 154 13.63 -11.20 -8.77
C SER A 154 14.46 -9.93 -8.56
N CYS A 155 13.85 -8.77 -8.79
CA CYS A 155 14.48 -7.47 -8.62
C CYS A 155 15.05 -7.31 -7.21
N GLY A 156 14.30 -7.76 -6.20
CA GLY A 156 14.70 -7.69 -4.79
C GLY A 156 15.93 -8.52 -4.44
N LEU A 157 16.22 -9.62 -5.15
CA LEU A 157 17.43 -10.42 -4.86
C LEU A 157 18.71 -9.62 -5.06
N CYS A 158 18.73 -8.72 -6.04
CA CYS A 158 19.88 -7.84 -6.29
C CYS A 158 19.69 -6.49 -5.59
N HIS A 159 18.56 -5.80 -5.80
CA HIS A 159 18.39 -4.44 -5.30
C HIS A 159 18.19 -4.33 -3.78
N SER A 160 17.82 -5.42 -3.09
CA SER A 160 17.77 -5.43 -1.62
C SER A 160 19.06 -5.90 -0.95
N TYR A 161 19.90 -6.70 -1.63
CA TYR A 161 21.12 -7.29 -1.03
C TYR A 161 22.43 -6.68 -1.53
N VAL A 162 22.47 -6.20 -2.77
CA VAL A 162 23.71 -5.83 -3.47
C VAL A 162 23.89 -4.31 -3.55
N GLU A 163 22.82 -3.57 -3.76
CA GLU A 163 22.86 -2.10 -3.90
C GLU A 163 22.23 -1.35 -2.73
N GLY A 164 21.53 -2.04 -1.82
CA GLY A 164 20.97 -1.45 -0.60
C GLY A 164 20.32 -0.09 -0.86
N THR A 165 19.29 -0.06 -1.70
CA THR A 165 18.59 1.19 -2.01
C THR A 165 17.88 1.78 -0.83
#